data_AF-A0A369BB36-F1
#
_entry.id   AF-A0A369BB36-F1
#
_cell.length_a   1.000
_cell.length_b   1.000
_cell.length_c   1.000
_cell.angle_alpha   90.00
_cell.angle_beta   90.00
_cell.angle_gamma   90.00
#
_symmetry.space_group_name_H-M   'P 1'
#
loop_
_entity.id
_entity.type
_entity.pdbx_description
1 polymer ?
#
loop_
_entity_poly.entity_id
_entity_poly.type
_entity_poly.pdbx_seq_one_letter_code
_entity_poly.pdbx_strand_id
1 'polypeptide(L)'
;MVIFIIVLFAVIFAGAACFLGIRMKSRRILKYIPAGIAASTALGFYIKAMSFSEGFGALGNFIMAMISAAVFAAALLAALVMELVNRRR
;
A
#
# COMPACT_ATOMS: atom_id res chain seq x y z
N MET A 1 15.69 -5.13 -10.94
CA MET A 1 15.51 -3.85 -10.22
C MET A 1 14.08 -3.61 -9.75
N VAL A 2 13.05 -3.81 -10.58
CA VAL A 2 11.64 -3.55 -10.21
C VAL A 2 11.19 -4.29 -8.93
N ILE A 3 11.54 -5.56 -8.78
CA ILE A 3 11.19 -6.37 -7.59
C ILE A 3 11.78 -5.76 -6.29
N PHE A 4 13.03 -5.26 -6.35
CA PHE A 4 13.67 -4.64 -5.18
C PHE A 4 12.93 -3.38 -4.73
N ILE A 5 12.46 -2.56 -5.69
CA ILE A 5 11.67 -1.36 -5.40
C ILE A 5 10.33 -1.73 -4.75
N ILE A 6 9.65 -2.77 -5.26
CA ILE A 6 8.40 -3.28 -4.67
C ILE A 6 8.61 -3.68 -3.22
N VAL A 7 9.63 -4.49 -2.95
CA VAL A 7 9.94 -4.98 -1.60
C VAL A 7 10.28 -3.80 -0.68
N LEU A 8 11.09 -2.84 -1.14
CA LEU A 8 11.44 -1.66 -0.36
C LEU A 8 10.20 -0.86 0.06
N PHE A 9 9.31 -0.54 -0.89
CA PHE A 9 8.08 0.19 -0.59
C PHE A 9 7.12 -0.60 0.28
N ALA A 10 6.99 -1.92 0.05
CA ALA A 10 6.14 -2.79 0.87
C ALA A 10 6.63 -2.81 2.32
N VAL A 11 7.93 -2.91 2.56
CA VAL A 11 8.52 -2.89 3.91
C VAL A 11 8.30 -1.53 4.59
N ILE A 12 8.48 -0.41 3.88
CA ILE A 12 8.25 0.93 4.44
C ILE A 12 6.78 1.12 4.83
N PHE A 13 5.84 0.76 3.96
CA PHE A 13 4.41 0.93 4.22
C PHE A 13 3.88 -0.04 5.28
N ALA A 14 4.34 -1.29 5.28
CA ALA A 14 4.03 -2.26 6.32
C ALA A 14 4.61 -1.81 7.68
N GLY A 15 5.85 -1.31 7.69
CA GLY A 15 6.49 -0.72 8.87
C GLY A 15 5.71 0.48 9.41
N ALA A 16 5.27 1.39 8.54
CA ALA A 16 4.42 2.52 8.92
C ALA A 16 3.07 2.07 9.50
N ALA A 17 2.42 1.08 8.89
CA ALA A 17 1.16 0.52 9.38
C ALA A 17 1.32 -0.15 10.75
N CYS A 18 2.40 -0.91 10.95
CA CYS A 18 2.76 -1.49 12.24
C CYS A 18 3.05 -0.40 13.29
N PHE A 19 3.87 0.59 12.96
CA PHE A 19 4.21 1.68 13.88
C PHE A 19 2.97 2.46 14.34
N LEU A 20 2.09 2.82 13.39
CA LEU A 20 0.81 3.47 13.68
C LEU A 20 -0.10 2.59 14.55
N GLY A 21 -0.17 1.29 14.25
CA GLY A 21 -1.00 0.36 15.02
C GLY A 21 -0.50 0.11 16.45
N ILE A 22 0.81 0.16 16.69
CA ILE A 22 1.40 0.01 18.04
C ILE A 22 1.20 1.30 18.82
N ARG A 23 1.56 2.45 18.23
CA ARG A 23 1.58 3.74 18.93
C ARG A 23 0.19 4.33 19.15
N MET A 24 -0.78 4.01 18.28
CA MET A 24 -2.12 4.61 18.30
C MET A 24 -3.20 3.55 18.55
N LYS A 25 -3.01 2.69 19.55
CA LYS A 25 -3.97 1.64 19.96
C LYS A 25 -5.41 2.14 20.13
N SER A 26 -5.59 3.37 20.63
CA SER A 26 -6.90 3.99 20.85
C SER A 26 -7.65 4.27 19.52
N ARG A 27 -6.92 4.56 18.43
CA ARG A 27 -7.51 4.91 17.13
C ARG A 27 -7.23 3.81 16.12
N ARG A 28 -8.00 2.72 16.23
CA ARG A 28 -7.92 1.52 15.36
C ARG A 28 -8.00 1.81 13.85
N ILE A 29 -8.52 2.97 13.45
CA ILE A 29 -8.66 3.35 12.04
C ILE A 29 -7.33 3.82 11.43
N LEU A 30 -6.42 4.39 12.24
CA LEU A 30 -5.21 5.04 11.73
C LEU A 30 -4.18 4.08 11.11
N LYS A 31 -4.19 2.80 11.53
CA LYS A 31 -3.36 1.75 10.93
C LYS A 31 -3.77 1.39 9.49
N TYR A 32 -4.95 1.79 9.03
CA TYR A 32 -5.40 1.61 7.65
C TYR A 32 -4.99 2.78 6.75
N ILE A 33 -4.45 3.89 7.29
CA ILE A 33 -4.01 5.03 6.48
C ILE A 33 -2.98 4.63 5.42
N PRO A 34 -1.92 3.85 5.74
CA PRO A 34 -0.95 3.44 4.73
C PRO A 34 -1.58 2.62 3.61
N ALA A 35 -2.55 1.75 3.93
CA ALA A 35 -3.32 1.00 2.94
C ALA A 35 -4.20 1.93 2.11
N GLY A 36 -4.91 2.88 2.72
CA GLY A 36 -5.73 3.86 2.01
C GLY A 36 -4.93 4.71 1.03
N ILE A 37 -3.74 5.19 1.43
CA ILE A 37 -2.83 5.92 0.54
C ILE A 37 -2.39 5.03 -0.61
N ALA A 38 -1.94 3.80 -0.33
CA ALA A 38 -1.49 2.87 -1.37
C ALA A 38 -2.62 2.52 -2.37
N ALA A 39 -3.85 2.34 -1.89
CA ALA A 39 -5.03 2.10 -2.74
C ALA A 39 -5.34 3.29 -3.65
N SER A 40 -5.39 4.51 -3.09
CA SER A 40 -5.61 5.73 -3.87
C SER A 40 -4.51 5.94 -4.92
N THR A 41 -3.27 5.61 -4.57
CA THR A 41 -2.13 5.71 -5.49
C THR A 41 -2.23 4.68 -6.61
N ALA A 42 -2.60 3.43 -6.30
CA ALA A 42 -2.82 2.38 -7.28
C ALA A 42 -3.94 2.73 -8.27
N LEU A 43 -5.08 3.23 -7.76
CA LEU A 43 -6.19 3.70 -8.58
C LEU A 43 -5.77 4.88 -9.47
N GLY A 44 -5.03 5.84 -8.93
CA GLY A 44 -4.53 6.99 -9.69
C GLY A 44 -3.63 6.56 -10.85
N PHE A 45 -2.69 5.65 -10.62
CA PHE A 45 -1.83 5.11 -11.68
C PHE A 45 -2.61 4.27 -12.70
N TYR A 46 -3.60 3.50 -12.26
CA TYR A 46 -4.44 2.70 -13.15
C TYR A 46 -5.29 3.58 -14.08
N ILE A 47 -5.97 4.59 -13.53
CA ILE A 47 -6.74 5.57 -14.32
C ILE A 47 -5.80 6.30 -15.28
N LYS A 48 -4.62 6.71 -14.82
CA LYS A 48 -3.62 7.36 -15.68
C LYS A 48 -3.14 6.46 -16.81
N ALA A 49 -2.97 5.16 -16.54
CA ALA A 49 -2.61 4.16 -17.54
C ALA A 49 -3.70 3.98 -18.61
N MET A 50 -4.99 4.03 -18.21
CA MET A 50 -6.11 3.86 -19.14
C MET A 50 -6.50 5.12 -19.91
N SER A 51 -6.37 6.30 -19.32
CA SER A 51 -6.95 7.54 -19.88
C SER A 51 -5.96 8.47 -20.57
N PHE A 52 -4.66 8.42 -20.25
CA PHE A 52 -3.72 9.46 -20.66
C PHE A 52 -2.46 8.99 -21.37
N SER A 53 -2.14 7.69 -21.30
CA SER A 53 -0.87 7.20 -21.83
C SER A 53 -1.06 6.43 -23.14
N GLU A 54 -0.53 6.98 -24.22
CA GLU A 54 -0.28 6.26 -25.46
C GLU A 54 1.17 5.74 -25.49
N GLY A 55 1.39 4.56 -26.07
CA GLY A 55 2.71 3.94 -26.22
C GLY A 55 3.36 3.48 -24.90
N PHE A 56 4.70 3.58 -24.81
CA PHE A 56 5.49 3.03 -23.69
C PHE A 56 5.18 3.62 -22.31
N GLY A 57 4.60 4.83 -22.24
CA GLY A 57 4.20 5.45 -20.97
C GLY A 57 3.08 4.69 -20.25
N ALA A 58 2.23 3.97 -20.99
CA ALA A 58 1.13 3.19 -20.44
C ALA A 58 1.64 1.97 -19.68
N LEU A 59 2.64 1.30 -20.24
CA LEU A 59 3.33 0.18 -19.61
C LEU A 59 3.98 0.61 -18.29
N GLY A 60 4.63 1.78 -18.25
CA GLY A 60 5.22 2.32 -17.01
C GLY A 60 4.17 2.59 -15.93
N ASN A 61 3.06 3.25 -16.28
CA ASN A 61 1.97 3.52 -15.34
C ASN A 61 1.29 2.23 -14.87
N PHE A 62 1.12 1.24 -15.75
CA PHE A 62 0.54 -0.05 -15.40
C PHE A 62 1.42 -0.84 -14.43
N ILE A 63 2.74 -0.86 -14.67
CA ILE A 63 3.69 -1.45 -13.72
C ILE A 63 3.58 -0.74 -12.37
N MET A 64 3.60 0.60 -12.35
CA MET A 64 3.44 1.35 -11.09
C MET A 64 2.12 1.05 -10.37
N ALA A 65 1.01 0.90 -11.11
CA ALA A 65 -0.27 0.50 -10.53
C ALA A 65 -0.19 -0.89 -9.88
N MET A 66 0.46 -1.87 -10.53
CA MET A 66 0.70 -3.19 -9.95
C MET A 66 1.57 -3.13 -8.68
N ILE A 67 2.62 -2.31 -8.69
CA ILE A 67 3.48 -2.10 -7.51
C ILE A 67 2.66 -1.53 -6.36
N SER A 68 1.90 -0.45 -6.60
CA SER A 68 1.06 0.17 -5.57
C SER A 68 -0.03 -0.79 -5.06
N ALA A 69 -0.58 -1.65 -5.92
CA ALA A 69 -1.54 -2.68 -5.51
C ALA A 69 -0.92 -3.74 -4.60
N ALA A 70 0.32 -4.18 -4.90
CA ALA A 70 1.05 -5.11 -4.04
C ALA A 70 1.37 -4.48 -2.67
N VAL A 71 1.80 -3.21 -2.66
CA VAL A 71 2.04 -2.44 -1.43
C VAL A 71 0.75 -2.27 -0.63
N PHE A 72 -0.38 -2.02 -1.30
CA PHE A 72 -1.70 -1.97 -0.66
C PHE A 72 -2.05 -3.29 0.03
N ALA A 73 -1.90 -4.42 -0.67
CA ALA A 73 -2.16 -5.74 -0.09
C ALA A 73 -1.29 -6.01 1.15
N ALA A 74 0.01 -5.68 1.08
CA ALA A 74 0.92 -5.82 2.21
C ALA A 74 0.54 -4.93 3.40
N ALA A 75 0.21 -3.65 3.16
CA ALA A 75 -0.22 -2.72 4.19
C ALA A 75 -1.56 -3.13 4.83
N LEU A 76 -2.50 -3.63 4.03
CA LEU A 76 -3.79 -4.13 4.50
C LEU A 76 -3.60 -5.38 5.38
N LEU A 77 -2.77 -6.33 4.93
CA LEU A 77 -2.42 -7.52 5.71
C LEU A 77 -1.77 -7.14 7.05
N ALA A 78 -0.82 -6.20 7.05
CA ALA A 78 -0.19 -5.71 8.27
C ALA A 78 -1.21 -5.08 9.24
N ALA A 79 -2.15 -4.27 8.74
CA ALA A 79 -3.21 -3.66 9.54
C ALA A 79 -4.20 -4.69 10.13
N LEU A 80 -4.51 -5.75 9.36
CA LEU A 80 -5.35 -6.88 9.79
C LEU A 80 -4.64 -7.73 10.84
N VAL A 81 -3.37 -8.10 10.62
CA VAL A 81 -2.56 -8.84 11.59
C VAL A 81 -2.47 -8.06 12.90
N MET A 82 -2.23 -6.75 12.84
CA MET A 82 -2.24 -5.88 14.00
C MET A 82 -3.62 -5.81 14.69
N GLU A 83 -4.72 -5.93 13.95
CA GLU A 83 -6.06 -6.05 14.56
C GLU A 83 -6.18 -7.33 15.37
N LEU A 84 -5.79 -8.47 14.80
CA LEU A 84 -5.87 -9.77 15.44
C LEU A 84 -4.99 -9.82 16.70
N VAL A 85 -3.78 -9.26 16.63
CA VAL A 85 -2.86 -9.18 17.77
C VAL A 85 -3.43 -8.28 18.87
N ASN A 86 -3.96 -7.11 18.54
CA ASN A 86 -4.53 -6.18 19.53
C ASN A 86 -5.88 -6.63 20.10
N ARG A 87 -6.59 -7.58 19.47
CA ARG A 87 -7.82 -8.18 20.06
C ARG A 87 -7.52 -9.27 21.10
N ARG A 88 -6.33 -9.88 21.05
CA ARG A 88 -5.90 -10.93 22.01
C ARG A 88 -5.17 -10.40 23.24
N ARG A 89 -4.76 -9.13 23.26
CA ARG A 89 -4.17 -8.43 24.41
C ARG A 89 -5.18 -7.48 25.03
#